data_AF-A0A8C1NEH2-F1
#
_entry.id   AF-A0A8C1NEH2-F1
#
_cell.length_a   1.000
_cell.length_b   1.000
_cell.length_c   1.000
_cell.angle_alpha   90.00
_cell.angle_beta   90.00
_cell.angle_gamma   90.00
#
_symmetry.space_group_name_H-M   'P 1'
#
loop_
_entity.id
_entity.type
_entity.pdbx_description
1 polymer ?
#
loop_
_entity_poly.entity_id
_entity_poly.type
_entity_poly.pdbx_seq_one_letter_code
_entity_poly.pdbx_strand_id
1 'polypeptide(L)'
;MNYFTSKVDTIRDKIVTMQPSATVSHQTVHYRSPEEQFHSFSTIGEEELYKLVKSSKPTTCMLDPIPSKLLKEVLPEVIDPLLTIINSSLLLGYVPKSFKLAVIKPLIKKPQLDPKELVNYRPISNLPFLSKILEKVVSSQLYSFLEKNGICEDFQSGFRPYHSTETALLRVTNDLLLSSDRGCISLLVLLDLSAAFDTIDHTILLHRLEHFVGINGSALAWFKSYLYDRHQFVAVNEEVSYRSQVQYGVPQGSVLGPLLFTLYMLPLGDIIRKHGVSFHCYADDTQLYISSRPGETYQFEKLTECIVDIKNWMTSNFLLLNSEKNRGVNYRA
;
A
#
# COMPACT_ATOMS: atom_id res chain seq x y z
N MET A 1 -20.73 -2.02 11.05
CA MET A 1 -20.18 -1.44 9.81
C MET A 1 -19.87 0.02 9.93
N ASN A 2 -20.84 0.84 10.38
CA ASN A 2 -20.80 2.30 10.29
C ASN A 2 -19.44 2.88 10.65
N TYR A 3 -18.84 2.46 11.77
CA TYR A 3 -17.55 2.99 12.22
C TYR A 3 -16.40 2.92 11.19
N PHE A 4 -16.14 1.76 10.57
CA PHE A 4 -14.99 1.62 9.68
C PHE A 4 -15.19 2.37 8.36
N THR A 5 -16.41 2.39 7.83
CA THR A 5 -16.74 3.17 6.62
C THR A 5 -16.75 4.67 6.93
N SER A 6 -17.48 5.09 7.97
CA SER A 6 -17.62 6.51 8.33
C SER A 6 -16.30 7.14 8.73
N LYS A 7 -15.36 6.37 9.28
CA LYS A 7 -14.00 6.84 9.57
C LYS A 7 -13.28 7.28 8.30
N VAL A 8 -13.39 6.53 7.21
CA VAL A 8 -12.76 6.87 5.93
C VAL A 8 -13.40 8.11 5.34
N ASP A 9 -14.74 8.17 5.33
CA ASP A 9 -15.49 9.34 4.86
C ASP A 9 -15.11 10.59 5.66
N THR A 10 -15.03 10.50 6.99
CA THR A 10 -14.60 11.60 7.86
C THR A 10 -13.19 12.09 7.53
N ILE A 11 -12.26 11.19 7.21
CA ILE A 11 -10.89 11.57 6.81
C ILE A 11 -10.92 12.29 5.46
N ARG A 12 -11.69 11.81 4.49
CA ARG A 12 -11.83 12.46 3.19
C ARG A 12 -12.49 13.82 3.30
N ASP A 13 -13.54 13.97 4.10
CA ASP A 13 -14.20 15.25 4.35
C ASP A 13 -13.22 16.26 4.97
N LYS A 14 -12.40 15.82 5.94
CA LYS A 14 -11.33 16.67 6.50
C LYS A 14 -10.35 17.12 5.42
N ILE A 15 -9.90 16.23 4.55
CA ILE A 15 -8.99 16.57 3.45
C ILE A 15 -9.63 17.58 2.49
N VAL A 16 -10.90 17.38 2.12
CA VAL A 16 -11.64 18.29 1.23
C VAL A 16 -11.81 19.67 1.86
N THR A 17 -12.15 19.76 3.15
CA THR A 17 -12.25 21.05 3.86
C THR A 17 -10.91 21.79 3.97
N MET A 18 -9.77 21.07 3.98
CA MET A 18 -8.43 21.67 3.95
C MET A 18 -8.04 22.20 2.56
N GLN A 19 -8.73 21.78 1.49
CA GLN A 19 -8.46 22.21 0.11
C GLN A 19 -9.74 22.64 -0.64
N PRO A 20 -10.43 23.73 -0.25
CA PRO A 20 -11.67 24.15 -0.91
C PRO A 20 -11.50 24.61 -2.38
N SER A 21 -10.26 24.76 -2.87
CA SER A 21 -9.98 25.31 -4.21
C SER A 21 -8.78 24.67 -4.91
N ALA A 22 -8.30 23.51 -4.47
CA ALA A 22 -7.32 22.77 -5.24
C ALA A 22 -8.05 22.07 -6.39
N THR A 23 -8.13 22.72 -7.56
CA THR A 23 -8.02 21.99 -8.83
C THR A 23 -6.95 20.95 -8.60
N VAL A 24 -7.24 19.66 -8.83
CA VAL A 24 -6.27 18.57 -8.78
C VAL A 24 -5.14 18.98 -9.70
N SER A 25 -4.15 19.69 -9.16
CA SER A 25 -2.94 19.98 -9.88
C SER A 25 -2.30 18.61 -9.88
N HIS A 26 -2.46 17.89 -10.99
CA HIS A 26 -1.44 16.97 -11.42
C HIS A 26 -0.18 17.82 -11.45
N GLN A 27 0.52 17.95 -10.30
CA GLN A 27 1.88 18.41 -10.26
C GLN A 27 2.58 17.35 -11.09
N THR A 28 2.70 17.65 -12.38
CA THR A 28 3.44 16.89 -13.36
C THR A 28 4.89 17.00 -12.95
N VAL A 29 5.26 16.25 -11.91
CA VAL A 29 6.58 15.64 -11.90
C VAL A 29 6.62 14.92 -13.25
N HIS A 30 7.50 15.40 -14.14
CA HIS A 30 7.71 14.82 -15.46
C HIS A 30 8.30 13.42 -15.26
N TYR A 31 7.46 12.47 -14.86
CA TYR A 31 7.79 11.06 -15.00
C TYR A 31 7.91 10.81 -16.49
N ARG A 32 9.09 10.35 -16.90
CA ARG A 32 9.23 9.75 -18.22
C ARG A 32 8.24 8.60 -18.28
N SER A 33 7.41 8.59 -19.32
CA SER A 33 6.63 7.41 -19.65
C SER A 33 7.60 6.22 -19.75
N PRO A 34 7.31 5.09 -19.10
CA PRO A 34 8.16 3.92 -19.19
C PRO A 34 8.37 3.50 -20.64
N GLU A 35 9.62 3.16 -20.99
CA GLU A 35 9.95 2.67 -22.34
C GLU A 35 9.27 1.33 -22.64
N GLU A 36 9.15 0.47 -21.62
CA GLU A 36 8.44 -0.80 -21.68
C GLU A 36 7.05 -0.69 -21.02
N GLN A 37 6.03 -1.21 -21.69
CA GLN A 37 4.66 -1.21 -21.17
C GLN A 37 4.24 -2.61 -20.72
N PHE A 38 3.49 -2.69 -19.62
CA PHE A 38 2.92 -3.94 -19.11
C PHE A 38 1.47 -4.09 -19.60
N HIS A 39 1.29 -4.75 -20.75
CA HIS A 39 0.01 -4.76 -21.47
C HIS A 39 -0.95 -5.88 -21.03
N SER A 40 -0.41 -7.01 -20.56
CA SER A 40 -1.20 -8.20 -20.23
C SER A 40 -0.46 -9.10 -19.25
N PHE A 41 -1.20 -9.80 -18.40
CA PHE A 41 -0.66 -10.90 -17.60
C PHE A 41 -0.48 -12.15 -18.46
N SER A 42 0.53 -12.95 -18.14
CA SER A 42 0.76 -14.27 -18.72
C SER A 42 0.00 -15.34 -17.94
N THR A 43 -0.46 -16.38 -18.63
CA THR A 43 -1.03 -17.57 -17.98
C THR A 43 0.05 -18.34 -17.21
N ILE A 44 -0.35 -19.01 -16.14
CA ILE A 44 0.52 -19.92 -15.39
C ILE A 44 0.24 -21.38 -15.74
N GLY A 45 1.21 -22.24 -15.45
CA GLY A 45 1.06 -23.69 -15.57
C GLY A 45 0.51 -24.35 -14.31
N GLU A 46 0.10 -25.61 -14.44
CA GLU A 46 -0.39 -26.43 -13.33
C GLU A 46 0.66 -26.59 -12.21
N GLU A 47 1.92 -26.88 -12.56
CA GLU A 47 3.00 -27.07 -11.58
C GLU A 47 3.26 -25.79 -10.76
N GLU A 48 3.20 -24.62 -11.41
CA GLU A 48 3.36 -23.33 -10.76
C GLU A 48 2.20 -23.08 -9.79
N LEU A 49 0.96 -23.31 -10.22
CA LEU A 49 -0.21 -23.20 -9.37
C LEU A 49 -0.15 -24.16 -8.17
N TYR A 50 0.26 -25.41 -8.40
CA TYR A 50 0.41 -26.42 -7.36
C TYR A 50 1.39 -25.96 -6.28
N LYS A 51 2.60 -25.51 -6.68
CA LYS A 51 3.62 -24.98 -5.77
C LYS A 51 3.13 -23.76 -5.02
N LEU A 52 2.44 -22.84 -5.70
CA LEU A 52 1.90 -21.62 -5.11
C LEU A 52 0.85 -21.93 -4.02
N VAL A 53 -0.08 -22.83 -4.30
CA VAL A 53 -1.12 -23.24 -3.35
C VAL A 53 -0.50 -24.00 -2.17
N LYS A 54 0.41 -24.95 -2.41
CA LYS A 54 1.09 -25.73 -1.36
C LYS A 54 1.97 -24.88 -0.44
N SER A 55 2.69 -23.89 -0.97
CA SER A 55 3.53 -22.98 -0.16
C SER A 55 2.71 -21.90 0.57
N SER A 56 1.49 -21.60 0.11
CA SER A 56 0.64 -20.59 0.75
C SER A 56 0.16 -21.00 2.14
N LYS A 57 0.25 -20.08 3.10
CA LYS A 57 -0.33 -20.26 4.45
C LYS A 57 -1.84 -20.52 4.32
N PRO A 58 -2.39 -21.55 4.99
CA PRO A 58 -3.83 -21.81 4.96
C PRO A 58 -4.56 -20.70 5.71
N THR A 59 -5.32 -19.87 5.00
CA THR A 59 -6.17 -18.83 5.58
C THR A 59 -7.60 -19.06 5.14
N THR A 60 -8.38 -19.77 5.96
CA THR A 60 -9.80 -20.01 5.66
C THR A 60 -10.61 -18.74 5.90
N CYS A 61 -11.41 -18.38 4.90
CA CYS A 61 -12.45 -17.38 4.99
C CYS A 61 -13.81 -18.07 5.08
N MET A 62 -14.78 -17.44 5.75
CA MET A 62 -16.16 -17.94 5.79
C MET A 62 -16.85 -17.91 4.41
N LEU A 63 -16.26 -17.20 3.43
CA LEU A 63 -16.69 -17.18 2.04
C LEU A 63 -16.08 -18.32 1.22
N ASP A 64 -15.12 -19.07 1.77
CA ASP A 64 -14.54 -20.22 1.08
C ASP A 64 -15.54 -21.39 1.08
N PRO A 65 -15.70 -22.11 -0.04
CA PRO A 65 -16.62 -23.24 -0.13
C PRO A 65 -16.18 -24.42 0.75
N ILE A 66 -14.87 -24.55 0.97
CA ILE A 66 -14.27 -25.55 1.85
C ILE A 66 -13.09 -24.96 2.61
N PRO A 67 -12.70 -25.51 3.76
CA PRO A 67 -11.52 -25.07 4.48
C PRO A 67 -10.26 -25.10 3.60
N SER A 68 -9.44 -24.05 3.67
CA SER A 68 -8.21 -23.93 2.89
C SER A 68 -7.23 -25.10 3.09
N LYS A 69 -7.21 -25.72 4.28
CA LYS A 69 -6.43 -26.94 4.54
C LYS A 69 -6.93 -28.13 3.70
N LEU A 70 -8.24 -28.35 3.68
CA LEU A 70 -8.86 -29.42 2.89
C LEU A 70 -8.64 -29.16 1.39
N LEU A 71 -8.80 -27.92 0.92
CA LEU A 71 -8.50 -27.56 -0.47
C LEU A 71 -7.06 -27.92 -0.85
N LYS A 72 -6.09 -27.69 0.04
CA LYS A 72 -4.70 -28.06 -0.19
C LYS A 72 -4.48 -29.58 -0.22
N GLU A 73 -5.28 -30.35 0.51
CA GLU A 73 -5.20 -31.82 0.51
C GLU A 73 -5.77 -32.40 -0.78
N VAL A 74 -6.94 -31.93 -1.21
CA VAL A 74 -7.62 -32.39 -2.44
C VAL A 74 -7.15 -31.66 -3.71
N LEU A 75 -6.13 -30.81 -3.61
CA LEU A 75 -5.65 -29.97 -4.72
C LEU A 75 -5.43 -30.74 -6.03
N PRO A 76 -4.82 -31.95 -6.06
CA PRO A 76 -4.63 -32.69 -7.31
C PRO A 76 -5.93 -32.93 -8.09
N GLU A 77 -7.05 -33.11 -7.38
CA GLU A 77 -8.36 -33.41 -7.99
C GLU A 77 -9.08 -32.17 -8.52
N VAL A 78 -8.68 -30.98 -8.06
CA VAL A 78 -9.36 -29.71 -8.36
C VAL A 78 -8.45 -28.69 -9.03
N ILE A 79 -7.22 -29.06 -9.39
CA ILE A 79 -6.25 -28.09 -9.90
C ILE A 79 -6.65 -27.52 -11.26
N ASP A 80 -7.20 -28.34 -12.16
CA ASP A 80 -7.65 -27.93 -13.49
C ASP A 80 -8.72 -26.82 -13.48
N PRO A 81 -9.84 -26.95 -12.74
CA PRO A 81 -10.82 -25.87 -12.66
C PRO A 81 -10.25 -24.61 -11.99
N LEU A 82 -9.37 -24.75 -10.99
CA LEU A 82 -8.71 -23.60 -10.36
C LEU A 82 -7.78 -22.87 -11.33
N LEU A 83 -7.01 -23.62 -12.11
CA LEU A 83 -6.12 -23.09 -13.14
C LEU A 83 -6.93 -22.35 -14.20
N THR A 84 -8.04 -22.93 -14.64
CA THR A 84 -8.96 -22.30 -15.59
C THR A 84 -9.49 -20.97 -15.07
N ILE A 85 -9.92 -20.90 -13.81
CA ILE A 85 -10.40 -19.65 -13.20
C ILE A 85 -9.30 -18.58 -13.17
N ILE A 86 -8.10 -18.95 -12.74
CA ILE A 86 -6.96 -18.02 -12.64
C ILE A 86 -6.56 -17.53 -14.03
N ASN A 87 -6.29 -18.43 -14.97
CA ASN A 87 -5.85 -18.06 -16.32
C ASN A 87 -6.93 -17.28 -17.08
N SER A 88 -8.21 -17.61 -16.90
CA SER A 88 -9.30 -16.81 -17.49
C SER A 88 -9.32 -15.40 -16.92
N SER A 89 -9.11 -15.23 -15.60
CA SER A 89 -9.04 -13.91 -14.98
C SER A 89 -7.90 -13.05 -15.56
N LEU A 90 -6.71 -13.65 -15.70
CA LEU A 90 -5.51 -12.99 -16.24
C LEU A 90 -5.70 -12.57 -17.70
N LEU A 91 -6.20 -13.47 -18.55
CA LEU A 91 -6.39 -13.23 -19.99
C LEU A 91 -7.49 -12.20 -20.25
N LEU A 92 -8.61 -12.30 -19.55
CA LEU A 92 -9.76 -11.41 -19.75
C LEU A 92 -9.59 -10.04 -19.10
N GLY A 93 -8.57 -9.86 -18.24
CA GLY A 93 -8.41 -8.64 -17.46
C GLY A 93 -9.57 -8.43 -16.48
N TYR A 94 -10.08 -9.50 -15.87
CA TYR A 94 -11.28 -9.44 -15.04
C TYR A 94 -11.12 -10.24 -13.75
N VAL A 95 -11.55 -9.65 -12.63
CA VAL A 95 -11.55 -10.31 -11.31
C VAL A 95 -12.94 -10.90 -11.03
N PRO A 96 -13.05 -12.21 -10.73
CA PRO A 96 -14.34 -12.85 -10.39
C PRO A 96 -15.11 -12.10 -9.29
N LYS A 97 -16.43 -11.96 -9.43
CA LYS A 97 -17.27 -11.23 -8.46
C LYS A 97 -17.16 -11.81 -7.04
N SER A 98 -17.05 -13.13 -6.91
CA SER A 98 -16.87 -13.82 -5.62
C SER A 98 -15.58 -13.41 -4.90
N PHE A 99 -14.57 -12.91 -5.62
CA PHE A 99 -13.30 -12.44 -5.05
C PHE A 99 -13.32 -10.95 -4.66
N LYS A 100 -14.40 -10.24 -4.99
CA LYS A 100 -14.60 -8.82 -4.69
C LYS A 100 -15.32 -8.58 -3.36
N LEU A 101 -15.60 -9.63 -2.59
CA LEU A 101 -16.24 -9.55 -1.28
C LEU A 101 -15.22 -9.83 -0.17
N ALA A 102 -15.08 -8.91 0.79
CA ALA A 102 -14.19 -9.03 1.93
C ALA A 102 -14.95 -9.18 3.26
N VAL A 103 -14.45 -10.06 4.12
CA VAL A 103 -14.94 -10.20 5.50
C VAL A 103 -14.02 -9.43 6.42
N ILE A 104 -14.51 -8.33 6.99
CA ILE A 104 -13.75 -7.53 7.94
C ILE A 104 -13.77 -8.22 9.31
N LYS A 105 -12.58 -8.57 9.79
CA LYS A 105 -12.30 -9.07 11.13
C LYS A 105 -11.62 -7.96 11.93
N PRO A 106 -12.35 -7.27 12.83
CA PRO A 106 -11.77 -6.24 13.68
C PRO A 106 -10.66 -6.83 14.55
N LEU A 107 -9.46 -6.27 14.47
CA LEU A 107 -8.31 -6.70 15.27
C LEU A 107 -7.85 -5.54 16.17
N ILE A 108 -7.69 -5.79 17.47
CA ILE A 108 -7.21 -4.77 18.39
C ILE A 108 -5.75 -4.40 18.05
N LYS A 109 -5.45 -3.10 17.95
CA LYS A 109 -4.16 -2.57 17.50
C LYS A 109 -3.01 -2.97 18.43
N LYS A 110 -3.27 -2.98 19.75
CA LYS A 110 -2.32 -3.39 20.79
C LYS A 110 -3.10 -4.05 21.94
N PRO A 111 -2.56 -5.09 22.59
CA PRO A 111 -3.27 -5.83 23.64
C PRO A 111 -3.76 -4.99 24.82
N GLN A 112 -3.05 -3.92 25.16
CA GLN A 112 -3.32 -3.05 26.29
C GLN A 112 -4.34 -1.93 26.03
N LEU A 113 -4.81 -1.78 24.78
CA LEU A 113 -5.79 -0.75 24.44
C LEU A 113 -7.20 -1.17 24.88
N ASP A 114 -8.05 -0.20 25.19
CA ASP A 114 -9.43 -0.48 25.59
C ASP A 114 -10.21 -1.11 24.43
N PRO A 115 -10.73 -2.36 24.57
CA PRO A 115 -11.55 -3.01 23.56
C PRO A 115 -12.93 -2.37 23.35
N LYS A 116 -13.38 -1.46 24.22
CA LYS A 116 -14.64 -0.72 24.07
C LYS A 116 -14.51 0.44 23.09
N GLU A 117 -13.30 0.93 22.88
CA GLU A 117 -13.00 2.05 22.01
C GLU A 117 -12.78 1.59 20.57
N LEU A 118 -13.69 1.92 19.66
CA LEU A 118 -13.66 1.46 18.26
C LEU A 118 -12.41 1.93 17.51
N VAL A 119 -11.84 3.07 17.91
CA VAL A 119 -10.58 3.61 17.34
C VAL A 119 -9.38 2.69 17.58
N ASN A 120 -9.47 1.78 18.53
CA ASN A 120 -8.41 0.83 18.84
C ASN A 120 -8.40 -0.39 17.91
N TYR A 121 -9.34 -0.51 16.98
CA TYR A 121 -9.39 -1.64 16.04
C TYR A 121 -8.84 -1.31 14.65
N ARG A 122 -8.31 -2.34 13.99
CA ARG A 122 -7.98 -2.36 12.56
C ARG A 122 -9.00 -3.22 11.80
N PRO A 123 -9.49 -2.77 10.63
CA PRO A 123 -10.39 -3.55 9.79
C PRO A 123 -9.63 -4.55 8.91
N ILE A 124 -9.19 -5.69 9.46
CA ILE A 124 -8.44 -6.69 8.67
C ILE A 124 -9.40 -7.42 7.72
N SER A 125 -9.13 -7.31 6.42
CA SER A 125 -9.86 -8.00 5.35
C SER A 125 -9.45 -9.47 5.26
N ASN A 126 -10.32 -10.35 5.73
CA ASN A 126 -10.22 -11.77 5.45
C ASN A 126 -10.84 -12.08 4.07
N LEU A 127 -9.98 -12.14 3.05
CA LEU A 127 -10.36 -12.48 1.68
C LEU A 127 -10.44 -13.99 1.46
N PRO A 128 -11.28 -14.46 0.51
CA PRO A 128 -11.29 -15.85 0.08
C PRO A 128 -9.88 -16.35 -0.27
N PHE A 129 -9.56 -17.59 0.09
CA PHE A 129 -8.23 -18.15 -0.12
C PHE A 129 -7.82 -18.11 -1.60
N LEU A 130 -8.71 -18.49 -2.51
CA LEU A 130 -8.44 -18.49 -3.94
C LEU A 130 -8.27 -17.07 -4.52
N SER A 131 -8.95 -16.07 -3.96
CA SER A 131 -8.71 -14.65 -4.29
C SER A 131 -7.26 -14.27 -3.99
N LYS A 132 -6.73 -14.70 -2.83
CA LYS A 132 -5.33 -14.43 -2.47
C LYS A 132 -4.34 -15.17 -3.38
N ILE A 133 -4.68 -16.37 -3.84
CA ILE A 133 -3.85 -17.10 -4.82
C ILE A 133 -3.77 -16.31 -6.13
N LEU A 134 -4.91 -15.87 -6.68
CA LEU A 134 -4.94 -15.04 -7.88
C LEU A 134 -4.11 -13.75 -7.70
N GLU A 135 -4.28 -13.06 -6.57
CA GLU A 135 -3.50 -11.85 -6.27
C GLU A 135 -2.00 -12.12 -6.20
N LYS A 136 -1.55 -13.29 -5.71
CA LYS A 136 -0.13 -13.66 -5.70
C LYS A 136 0.44 -13.83 -7.11
N VAL A 137 -0.32 -14.43 -8.02
CA VAL A 137 0.09 -14.59 -9.42
C VAL A 137 0.28 -13.21 -10.06
N VAL A 138 -0.73 -12.34 -9.91
CA VAL A 138 -0.67 -10.95 -10.40
C VAL A 138 0.48 -10.18 -9.78
N SER A 139 0.66 -10.29 -8.45
CA SER A 139 1.73 -9.60 -7.72
C SER A 139 3.11 -10.05 -8.18
N SER A 140 3.31 -11.35 -8.41
CA SER A 140 4.58 -11.89 -8.90
C SER A 140 4.96 -11.33 -10.27
N GLN A 141 4.02 -11.33 -11.21
CA GLN A 141 4.27 -10.82 -12.57
C GLN A 141 4.48 -9.29 -12.58
N LEU A 142 3.65 -8.56 -11.82
CA LEU A 142 3.80 -7.11 -11.68
C LEU A 142 5.15 -6.76 -11.06
N TYR A 143 5.54 -7.45 -9.97
CA TYR A 143 6.81 -7.18 -9.31
C TYR A 143 8.01 -7.43 -10.22
N SER A 144 8.00 -8.53 -10.99
CA SER A 144 9.05 -8.81 -11.98
C SER A 144 9.17 -7.70 -13.02
N PHE A 145 8.04 -7.16 -13.50
CA PHE A 145 8.04 -6.01 -14.41
C PHE A 145 8.61 -4.74 -13.76
N LEU A 146 8.21 -4.43 -12.52
CA LEU A 146 8.68 -3.26 -11.77
C LEU A 146 10.19 -3.30 -11.51
N GLU A 147 10.71 -4.47 -11.13
CA GLU A 147 12.14 -4.67 -10.85
C GLU A 147 12.96 -4.55 -12.13
N LYS A 148 12.54 -5.23 -13.21
CA LYS A 148 13.20 -5.16 -14.53
C LYS A 148 13.33 -3.72 -15.05
N ASN A 149 12.33 -2.89 -14.77
CA ASN A 149 12.25 -1.51 -15.26
C ASN A 149 12.72 -0.46 -14.24
N GLY A 150 13.25 -0.87 -13.07
CA GLY A 150 13.75 0.06 -12.06
C GLY A 150 12.70 1.05 -11.54
N ILE A 151 11.43 0.63 -11.45
CA ILE A 151 10.30 1.52 -11.09
C ILE A 151 10.19 1.68 -9.56
N CYS A 152 10.67 0.72 -8.78
CA CYS A 152 10.56 0.76 -7.33
C CYS A 152 11.43 1.86 -6.71
N GLU A 153 10.88 2.58 -5.73
CA GLU A 153 11.65 3.55 -4.93
C GLU A 153 12.74 2.84 -4.10
N ASP A 154 13.99 3.23 -4.32
CA ASP A 154 15.19 2.69 -3.64
C ASP A 154 15.13 2.84 -2.12
N PHE A 155 14.62 3.97 -1.63
CA PHE A 155 14.51 4.27 -0.21
C PHE A 155 13.17 3.83 0.40
N GLN A 156 12.45 2.89 -0.22
CA GLN A 156 11.30 2.21 0.37
C GLN A 156 11.70 0.78 0.74
N SER A 157 11.74 0.46 2.04
CA SER A 157 12.00 -0.92 2.51
C SER A 157 10.72 -1.70 2.81
N GLY A 158 9.59 -1.02 3.01
CA GLY A 158 8.33 -1.70 3.32
C GLY A 158 7.81 -2.50 2.13
N PHE A 159 7.36 -3.72 2.40
CA PHE A 159 6.73 -4.60 1.41
C PHE A 159 7.57 -4.93 0.18
N ARG A 160 8.90 -4.79 0.28
CA ARG A 160 9.85 -5.24 -0.75
C ARG A 160 10.54 -6.54 -0.33
N PRO A 161 10.62 -7.54 -1.22
CA PRO A 161 11.54 -8.66 -1.09
C PRO A 161 12.95 -8.20 -0.72
N TYR A 162 13.63 -8.93 0.17
CA TYR A 162 15.01 -8.66 0.62
C TYR A 162 15.22 -7.39 1.44
N HIS A 163 14.16 -6.67 1.81
CA HIS A 163 14.21 -5.56 2.76
C HIS A 163 13.52 -5.93 4.08
N SER A 164 13.99 -5.36 5.20
CA SER A 164 13.42 -5.53 6.54
C SER A 164 13.44 -4.21 7.33
N THR A 165 12.80 -4.19 8.50
CA THR A 165 12.91 -3.07 9.44
C THR A 165 14.37 -2.82 9.85
N GLU A 166 15.19 -3.86 9.91
CA GLU A 166 16.62 -3.74 10.26
C GLU A 166 17.40 -3.05 9.15
N THR A 167 17.13 -3.39 7.88
CA THR A 167 17.79 -2.72 6.74
C THR A 167 17.48 -1.23 6.71
N ALA A 168 16.23 -0.84 7.00
CA ALA A 168 15.81 0.56 7.07
C ALA A 168 16.47 1.29 8.25
N LEU A 169 16.45 0.67 9.44
CA LEU A 169 17.08 1.24 10.62
C LEU A 169 18.59 1.40 10.45
N LEU A 170 19.26 0.39 9.89
CA LEU A 170 20.69 0.40 9.66
C LEU A 170 21.10 1.54 8.72
N ARG A 171 20.34 1.73 7.63
CA ARG A 171 20.59 2.81 6.66
C ARG A 171 20.54 4.18 7.33
N VAL A 172 19.43 4.50 7.99
CA VAL A 172 19.23 5.79 8.66
C VAL A 172 20.27 6.01 9.77
N THR A 173 20.51 5.00 10.60
CA THR A 173 21.47 5.09 11.71
C THR A 173 22.89 5.32 11.20
N ASN A 174 23.32 4.60 10.16
CA ASN A 174 24.64 4.77 9.57
C ASN A 174 24.83 6.19 9.02
N ASP A 175 23.84 6.72 8.29
CA ASP A 175 23.91 8.07 7.74
C ASP A 175 24.04 9.13 8.86
N LEU A 176 23.27 8.97 9.95
CA LEU A 176 23.33 9.87 11.11
C LEU A 176 24.68 9.79 11.85
N LEU A 177 25.23 8.59 12.03
CA LEU A 177 26.55 8.39 12.66
C LEU A 177 27.68 8.99 11.82
N LEU A 178 27.69 8.74 10.51
CA LEU A 178 28.68 9.33 9.60
C LEU A 178 28.63 10.86 9.57
N SER A 179 27.43 11.45 9.69
CA SER A 179 27.29 12.89 9.85
C SER A 179 27.81 13.39 11.21
N SER A 180 27.55 12.65 12.28
CA SER A 180 28.08 12.97 13.62
C SER A 180 29.61 12.95 13.65
N ASP A 181 30.25 11.95 13.03
CA ASP A 181 31.71 11.85 12.93
C ASP A 181 32.34 13.05 12.19
N ARG A 182 31.56 13.73 11.34
CA ARG A 182 31.96 14.96 10.64
C ARG A 182 31.69 16.23 11.46
N GLY A 183 31.23 16.10 12.70
CA GLY A 183 30.88 17.22 13.57
C GLY A 183 29.56 17.90 13.19
N CYS A 184 28.68 17.25 12.42
CA CYS A 184 27.37 17.78 12.07
C CYS A 184 26.31 17.44 13.13
N ILE A 185 25.31 18.31 13.26
CA ILE A 185 24.09 18.06 14.02
C ILE A 185 23.05 17.51 13.04
N SER A 186 22.33 16.47 13.44
CA SER A 186 21.30 15.85 12.59
C SER A 186 19.90 15.99 13.18
N LEU A 187 18.94 16.24 12.30
CA LEU A 187 17.53 16.29 12.64
C LEU A 187 16.80 15.17 11.90
N LEU A 188 16.02 14.38 12.63
CA LEU A 188 15.17 13.31 12.11
C LEU A 188 13.71 13.67 12.36
N VAL A 189 12.89 13.62 11.32
CA VAL A 189 11.44 13.87 11.38
C VAL A 189 10.70 12.61 10.94
N LEU A 190 9.76 12.17 11.77
CA LEU A 190 8.92 11.01 11.51
C LEU A 190 7.53 11.47 11.10
N LEU A 191 7.08 11.01 9.93
CA LEU A 191 5.75 11.27 9.37
C LEU A 191 4.92 9.98 9.39
N ASP A 192 3.74 10.03 10.02
CA ASP A 192 2.76 8.93 10.10
C ASP A 192 1.49 9.32 9.33
N LEU A 193 0.92 8.37 8.58
CA LEU A 193 -0.32 8.56 7.84
C LEU A 193 -1.54 8.06 8.63
N SER A 194 -2.64 8.80 8.53
CA SER A 194 -3.92 8.40 9.09
C SER A 194 -4.65 7.45 8.14
N ALA A 195 -4.71 6.17 8.49
CA ALA A 195 -5.46 5.15 7.74
C ALA A 195 -5.04 5.03 6.26
N ALA A 196 -3.73 5.01 6.01
CA ALA A 196 -3.13 5.13 4.68
C ALA A 196 -3.73 4.22 3.60
N PHE A 197 -3.92 2.94 3.92
CA PHE A 197 -4.50 1.96 2.99
C PHE A 197 -5.98 2.20 2.70
N ASP A 198 -6.72 2.74 3.67
CA ASP A 198 -8.17 2.92 3.58
C ASP A 198 -8.55 4.16 2.77
N THR A 199 -7.64 5.14 2.62
CA THR A 199 -7.92 6.41 1.96
C THR A 199 -7.47 6.51 0.51
N ILE A 200 -6.77 5.47 -0.01
CA ILE A 200 -6.27 5.45 -1.40
C ILE A 200 -7.41 5.75 -2.38
N ASP A 201 -7.23 6.77 -3.20
CA ASP A 201 -8.18 7.08 -4.25
C ASP A 201 -7.98 6.17 -5.46
N HIS A 202 -9.05 5.49 -5.89
CA HIS A 202 -8.96 4.53 -7.00
C HIS A 202 -8.65 5.22 -8.33
N THR A 203 -9.15 6.43 -8.56
CA THR A 203 -8.90 7.17 -9.80
C THR A 203 -7.44 7.57 -9.88
N ILE A 204 -6.90 8.12 -8.80
CA ILE A 204 -5.48 8.48 -8.72
C ILE A 204 -4.61 7.22 -8.86
N LEU A 205 -4.92 6.14 -8.14
CA LEU A 205 -4.17 4.89 -8.24
C LEU A 205 -4.13 4.36 -9.67
N LEU A 206 -5.28 4.27 -10.35
CA LEU A 206 -5.36 3.79 -11.72
C LEU A 206 -4.60 4.69 -12.69
N HIS A 207 -4.72 6.01 -12.55
CA HIS A 207 -3.93 6.97 -13.32
C HIS A 207 -2.43 6.75 -13.11
N ARG A 208 -2.00 6.45 -11.87
CA ARG A 208 -0.59 6.15 -11.59
C ARG A 208 -0.11 4.87 -12.24
N LEU A 209 -0.90 3.81 -12.15
CA LEU A 209 -0.59 2.54 -12.80
C LEU A 209 -0.45 2.72 -14.31
N GLU A 210 -1.32 3.50 -14.93
CA GLU A 210 -1.29 3.77 -16.38
C GLU A 210 -0.12 4.65 -16.80
N HIS A 211 0.04 5.82 -16.18
CA HIS A 211 0.93 6.86 -16.70
C HIS A 211 2.33 6.90 -16.06
N PHE A 212 2.48 6.45 -14.82
CA PHE A 212 3.79 6.40 -14.15
C PHE A 212 4.43 5.02 -14.23
N VAL A 213 3.63 3.96 -14.05
CA VAL A 213 4.12 2.58 -14.06
C VAL A 213 4.09 1.96 -15.46
N GLY A 214 3.24 2.45 -16.38
CA GLY A 214 3.16 1.95 -17.76
C GLY A 214 2.30 0.69 -17.91
N ILE A 215 1.32 0.48 -17.03
CA ILE A 215 0.38 -0.64 -17.10
C ILE A 215 -0.79 -0.28 -18.03
N ASN A 216 -0.97 -1.05 -19.08
CA ASN A 216 -1.98 -0.82 -20.13
C ASN A 216 -2.77 -2.10 -20.44
N GLY A 217 -3.65 -2.03 -21.44
CA GLY A 217 -4.33 -3.19 -22.00
C GLY A 217 -5.17 -3.98 -21.00
N SER A 218 -5.11 -5.31 -21.10
CA SER A 218 -5.86 -6.20 -20.20
C SER A 218 -5.31 -6.19 -18.78
N ALA A 219 -4.02 -5.88 -18.58
CA ALA A 219 -3.46 -5.73 -17.24
C ALA A 219 -4.09 -4.54 -16.50
N LEU A 220 -4.23 -3.39 -17.16
CA LEU A 220 -4.92 -2.24 -16.58
C LEU A 220 -6.42 -2.52 -16.35
N ALA A 221 -7.07 -3.22 -17.29
CA ALA A 221 -8.46 -3.65 -17.13
C ALA A 221 -8.64 -4.54 -15.89
N TRP A 222 -7.66 -5.41 -15.60
CA TRP A 222 -7.67 -6.25 -14.41
C TRP A 222 -7.65 -5.42 -13.12
N PHE A 223 -6.79 -4.39 -13.02
CA PHE A 223 -6.75 -3.51 -11.85
C PHE A 223 -8.02 -2.66 -11.72
N LYS A 224 -8.57 -2.17 -12.85
CA LYS A 224 -9.88 -1.51 -12.87
C LYS A 224 -10.95 -2.44 -12.31
N SER A 225 -10.99 -3.70 -12.76
CA SER A 225 -11.90 -4.71 -12.23
C SER A 225 -11.62 -5.05 -10.76
N TYR A 226 -10.35 -5.10 -10.34
CA TYR A 226 -9.97 -5.45 -8.97
C TYR A 226 -10.54 -4.45 -7.97
N LEU A 227 -10.50 -3.15 -8.30
CA LEU A 227 -10.95 -2.05 -7.44
C LEU A 227 -12.47 -1.77 -7.56
N TYR A 228 -13.05 -2.00 -8.74
CA TYR A 228 -14.47 -1.73 -9.00
C TYR A 228 -15.43 -2.76 -8.39
N ASP A 229 -16.58 -2.28 -7.90
CA ASP A 229 -17.69 -3.09 -7.35
C ASP A 229 -17.27 -4.00 -6.18
N ARG A 230 -16.28 -3.55 -5.41
CA ARG A 230 -15.86 -4.24 -4.20
C ARG A 230 -16.83 -3.98 -3.05
N HIS A 231 -17.10 -5.02 -2.29
CA HIS A 231 -17.96 -4.98 -1.13
C HIS A 231 -17.25 -5.57 0.09
N GLN A 232 -17.65 -5.13 1.27
CA GLN A 232 -17.15 -5.65 2.53
C GLN A 232 -18.26 -5.69 3.58
N PHE A 233 -18.11 -6.58 4.58
CA PHE A 233 -18.97 -6.62 5.76
C PHE A 233 -18.17 -7.06 6.99
N VAL A 234 -18.57 -6.61 8.18
CA VAL A 234 -17.93 -6.98 9.45
C VAL A 234 -18.56 -8.27 9.96
N ALA A 235 -17.72 -9.19 10.42
CA ALA A 235 -18.15 -10.43 11.06
C ALA A 235 -17.46 -10.61 12.41
N VAL A 236 -18.23 -10.56 13.50
CA VAL A 236 -17.75 -10.76 14.87
C VAL A 236 -18.48 -11.95 15.46
N ASN A 237 -17.74 -12.99 15.85
CA ASN A 237 -18.31 -14.28 16.24
C ASN A 237 -19.25 -14.81 15.13
N GLU A 238 -20.52 -15.08 15.47
CA GLU A 238 -21.55 -15.60 14.57
C GLU A 238 -22.38 -14.48 13.91
N GLU A 239 -22.16 -13.23 14.31
CA GLU A 239 -22.92 -12.08 13.83
C GLU A 239 -22.23 -11.41 12.63
N VAL A 240 -23.06 -11.03 11.65
CA VAL A 240 -22.61 -10.33 10.44
C VAL A 240 -23.40 -9.06 10.23
N SER A 241 -22.74 -8.04 9.71
CA SER A 241 -23.38 -6.79 9.33
C SER A 241 -23.94 -6.80 7.91
N TYR A 242 -24.66 -5.75 7.55
CA TYR A 242 -24.96 -5.44 6.14
C TYR A 242 -23.66 -5.26 5.32
N ARG A 243 -23.76 -5.49 4.00
CA ARG A 243 -22.67 -5.26 3.04
C ARG A 243 -22.58 -3.77 2.70
N SER A 244 -21.36 -3.24 2.68
CA SER A 244 -21.08 -1.87 2.23
C SER A 244 -20.12 -1.92 1.04
N GLN A 245 -20.30 -1.02 0.09
CA GLN A 245 -19.40 -0.86 -1.03
C GLN A 245 -18.11 -0.15 -0.59
N VAL A 246 -16.98 -0.61 -1.12
CA VAL A 246 -15.66 -0.01 -0.88
C VAL A 246 -15.39 1.01 -1.98
N GLN A 247 -15.61 2.30 -1.67
CA GLN A 247 -15.40 3.39 -2.62
C GLN A 247 -13.93 3.84 -2.71
N TYR A 248 -13.18 3.63 -1.63
CA TYR A 248 -11.79 4.06 -1.50
C TYR A 248 -10.99 2.98 -0.77
N GLY A 249 -9.67 3.06 -0.92
CA GLY A 249 -8.73 2.19 -0.26
C GLY A 249 -8.48 0.88 -0.98
N VAL A 250 -7.49 0.15 -0.49
CA VAL A 250 -7.21 -1.23 -0.88
C VAL A 250 -7.37 -2.14 0.34
N PRO A 251 -7.82 -3.41 0.19
CA PRO A 251 -8.17 -4.22 1.35
C PRO A 251 -6.97 -4.48 2.26
N GLN A 252 -7.06 -4.10 3.54
CA GLN A 252 -6.00 -4.34 4.52
C GLN A 252 -5.87 -5.84 4.82
N GLY A 253 -4.81 -6.49 4.36
CA GLY A 253 -4.65 -7.96 4.42
C GLY A 253 -4.83 -8.68 3.09
N SER A 254 -5.07 -7.93 2.01
CA SER A 254 -4.83 -8.39 0.64
C SER A 254 -3.34 -8.60 0.37
N VAL A 255 -3.04 -9.37 -0.67
CA VAL A 255 -1.67 -9.58 -1.16
C VAL A 255 -1.23 -8.37 -1.98
N LEU A 256 -2.13 -7.79 -2.78
CA LEU A 256 -1.81 -6.65 -3.65
C LEU A 256 -1.84 -5.29 -2.94
N GLY A 257 -2.63 -5.13 -1.88
CA GLY A 257 -2.78 -3.84 -1.19
C GLY A 257 -1.45 -3.16 -0.83
N PRO A 258 -0.49 -3.87 -0.20
CA PRO A 258 0.85 -3.34 0.07
C PRO A 258 1.61 -2.84 -1.17
N LEU A 259 1.61 -3.61 -2.25
CA LEU A 259 2.29 -3.24 -3.49
C LEU A 259 1.61 -2.03 -4.15
N LEU A 260 0.28 -2.02 -4.22
CA LEU A 260 -0.49 -0.90 -4.77
C LEU A 260 -0.30 0.38 -3.96
N PHE A 261 -0.16 0.29 -2.64
CA PHE A 261 0.16 1.44 -1.79
C PHE A 261 1.56 1.98 -2.09
N THR A 262 2.57 1.12 -2.23
CA THR A 262 3.92 1.54 -2.64
C THR A 262 3.91 2.26 -3.99
N LEU A 263 3.15 1.74 -4.97
CA LEU A 263 2.99 2.38 -6.29
C LEU A 263 2.24 3.71 -6.21
N TYR A 264 1.29 3.83 -5.28
CA TYR A 264 0.64 5.10 -4.97
C TYR A 264 1.65 6.13 -4.45
N MET A 265 2.62 5.70 -3.64
CA MET A 265 3.58 6.60 -3.01
C MET A 265 4.77 7.01 -3.89
N LEU A 266 4.90 6.49 -5.12
CA LEU A 266 6.08 6.72 -5.99
C LEU A 266 6.52 8.21 -6.10
N PRO A 267 5.62 9.19 -6.33
CA PRO A 267 6.05 10.58 -6.48
C PRO A 267 6.67 11.20 -5.21
N LEU A 268 6.46 10.60 -4.03
CA LEU A 268 6.95 11.14 -2.77
C LEU A 268 8.48 11.26 -2.75
N GLY A 269 9.18 10.27 -3.30
CA GLY A 269 10.65 10.28 -3.33
C GLY A 269 11.21 11.45 -4.12
N ASP A 270 10.63 11.76 -5.28
CA ASP A 270 11.05 12.88 -6.12
C ASP A 270 10.76 14.24 -5.47
N ILE A 271 9.63 14.36 -4.78
CA ILE A 271 9.28 15.55 -4.00
C ILE A 271 10.33 15.79 -2.92
N ILE A 272 10.75 14.75 -2.20
CA ILE A 272 11.76 14.87 -1.15
C ILE A 272 13.13 15.22 -1.75
N ARG A 273 13.54 14.53 -2.82
CA ARG A 273 14.83 14.75 -3.49
C ARG A 273 14.98 16.17 -4.04
N LYS A 274 13.89 16.79 -4.53
CA LYS A 274 13.87 18.20 -4.99
C LYS A 274 14.42 19.17 -3.93
N HIS A 275 14.19 18.89 -2.65
CA HIS A 275 14.67 19.71 -1.54
C HIS A 275 16.08 19.35 -1.04
N GLY A 276 16.67 18.27 -1.58
CA GLY A 276 17.95 17.75 -1.11
C GLY A 276 17.89 17.17 0.31
N VAL A 277 16.71 16.71 0.74
CA VAL A 277 16.48 16.07 2.04
C VAL A 277 16.67 14.56 1.88
N SER A 278 17.35 13.93 2.83
CA SER A 278 17.47 12.48 2.86
C SER A 278 16.22 11.85 3.46
N PHE A 279 15.86 10.64 3.01
CA PHE A 279 14.70 9.95 3.54
C PHE A 279 14.84 8.44 3.50
N HIS A 280 13.99 7.80 4.31
CA HIS A 280 13.74 6.36 4.23
C HIS A 280 12.28 6.08 4.58
N CYS A 281 11.61 5.32 3.73
CA CYS A 281 10.23 4.88 3.92
C CYS A 281 10.19 3.41 4.37
N TYR A 282 9.24 3.11 5.24
CA TYR A 282 8.86 1.74 5.56
C TYR A 282 7.33 1.67 5.60
N ALA A 283 6.74 1.06 4.58
CA ALA A 283 5.29 1.04 4.40
C ALA A 283 4.75 2.47 4.35
N ASP A 284 3.82 2.84 5.25
CA ASP A 284 3.26 4.17 5.40
C ASP A 284 4.09 5.13 6.26
N ASP A 285 5.09 4.62 6.99
CA ASP A 285 6.02 5.45 7.78
C ASP A 285 7.07 6.09 6.87
N THR A 286 7.23 7.42 6.96
CA THR A 286 8.27 8.17 6.23
C THR A 286 9.19 8.88 7.22
N GLN A 287 10.49 8.63 7.08
CA GLN A 287 11.53 9.27 7.88
C GLN A 287 12.27 10.27 7.00
N LEU A 288 12.32 11.54 7.41
CA LEU A 288 13.09 12.59 6.75
C LEU A 288 14.25 12.98 7.65
N TYR A 289 15.43 13.17 7.07
CA TYR A 289 16.59 13.61 7.85
C TYR A 289 17.52 14.52 7.08
N ILE A 290 18.11 15.44 7.82
CA ILE A 290 19.13 16.39 7.36
C ILE A 290 20.27 16.42 8.38
N SER A 291 21.46 16.80 7.92
CA SER A 291 22.61 17.07 8.76
C SER A 291 23.24 18.40 8.36
N SER A 292 23.59 19.23 9.34
CA SER A 292 24.27 20.52 9.10
C SER A 292 25.35 20.79 10.14
N ARG A 293 26.33 21.62 9.78
CA ARG A 293 27.32 22.06 10.78
C ARG A 293 26.67 23.07 11.74
N PRO A 294 27.17 23.17 12.99
CA PRO A 294 26.70 24.20 13.91
C PRO A 294 26.75 25.60 13.26
N GLY A 295 25.62 26.31 13.28
CA GLY A 295 25.49 27.65 12.67
C GLY A 295 24.94 27.67 11.24
N GLU A 296 24.86 26.54 10.54
CA GLU A 296 24.24 26.44 9.22
C GLU A 296 22.73 26.18 9.34
N THR A 297 21.91 27.22 9.19
CA THR A 297 20.45 27.12 9.36
C THR A 297 19.68 26.79 8.09
N TYR A 298 20.27 27.02 6.91
CA TYR A 298 19.61 26.84 5.61
C TYR A 298 19.04 25.43 5.38
N GLN A 299 19.66 24.39 5.94
CA GLN A 299 19.13 23.02 5.84
C GLN A 299 17.78 22.85 6.54
N PHE A 300 17.53 23.60 7.63
CA PHE A 300 16.23 23.56 8.32
C PHE A 300 15.12 24.23 7.50
N GLU A 301 15.46 25.27 6.73
CA GLU A 301 14.52 25.91 5.81
C GLU A 301 14.10 24.92 4.72
N LYS A 302 15.07 24.25 4.08
CA LYS A 302 14.81 23.17 3.10
C LYS A 302 13.93 22.04 3.64
N LEU A 303 14.19 21.59 4.87
CA LEU A 303 13.36 20.55 5.49
C LEU A 303 11.93 21.05 5.73
N THR A 304 11.76 22.31 6.14
CA THR A 304 10.45 22.90 6.38
C THR A 304 9.67 23.03 5.07
N GLU A 305 10.30 23.54 4.01
CA GLU A 305 9.73 23.61 2.66
C GLU A 305 9.36 22.21 2.13
N CYS A 306 10.24 21.23 2.35
CA CYS A 306 9.99 19.83 2.01
C CYS A 306 8.74 19.28 2.71
N ILE A 307 8.60 19.51 4.02
CA ILE A 307 7.41 19.04 4.78
C ILE A 307 6.14 19.72 4.27
N VAL A 308 6.19 21.00 3.89
CA VAL A 308 5.05 21.71 3.30
C VAL A 308 4.66 21.10 1.95
N ASP A 309 5.62 20.87 1.04
CA ASP A 309 5.38 20.24 -0.26
C ASP A 309 4.82 18.82 -0.09
N ILE A 310 5.37 18.02 0.83
CA ILE A 310 4.86 16.68 1.16
C ILE A 310 3.43 16.76 1.67
N LYS A 311 3.12 17.67 2.61
CA LYS A 311 1.78 17.82 3.16
C LYS A 311 0.78 18.21 2.08
N ASN A 312 1.13 19.16 1.23
CA ASN A 312 0.29 19.61 0.12
C ASN A 312 0.02 18.47 -0.86
N TRP A 313 1.07 17.76 -1.28
CA TRP A 313 0.95 16.61 -2.17
C TRP A 313 0.12 15.48 -1.55
N MET A 314 0.39 15.10 -0.29
CA MET A 314 -0.38 14.07 0.40
C MET A 314 -1.86 14.43 0.45
N THR A 315 -2.18 15.67 0.81
CA THR A 315 -3.57 16.16 0.88
C THR A 315 -4.25 16.10 -0.50
N SER A 316 -3.58 16.56 -1.56
CA SER A 316 -4.10 16.47 -2.93
C SER A 316 -4.23 15.04 -3.47
N ASN A 317 -3.62 14.07 -2.79
CA ASN A 317 -3.71 12.64 -3.09
C ASN A 317 -4.54 11.88 -2.04
N PHE A 318 -5.40 12.57 -1.29
CA PHE A 318 -6.27 11.95 -0.28
C PHE A 318 -5.52 11.15 0.80
N LEU A 319 -4.31 11.58 1.15
CA LEU A 319 -3.52 11.07 2.26
C LEU A 319 -3.44 12.13 3.35
N LEU A 320 -3.78 11.77 4.59
CA LEU A 320 -3.77 12.68 5.72
C LEU A 320 -2.61 12.36 6.67
N LEU A 321 -1.70 13.33 6.87
CA LEU A 321 -0.68 13.25 7.91
C LEU A 321 -1.31 13.28 9.30
N ASN A 322 -0.82 12.41 10.18
CA ASN A 322 -1.29 12.30 11.55
C ASN A 322 -0.60 13.32 12.47
N SER A 323 -1.27 14.43 12.74
CA SER A 323 -0.74 15.52 13.55
C SER A 323 -0.36 15.13 14.98
N GLU A 324 -0.97 14.11 15.57
CA GLU A 324 -0.69 13.67 16.95
C GLU A 324 0.53 12.74 17.06
N LYS A 325 0.92 12.10 15.94
CA LYS A 325 2.02 11.13 15.93
C LYS A 325 3.29 11.63 15.25
N ASN A 326 3.22 12.70 14.48
CA ASN A 326 4.41 13.26 13.85
C ASN A 326 5.36 13.82 14.92
N ARG A 327 6.60 13.32 14.97
CA ARG A 327 7.60 13.67 16.00
C ARG A 327 8.91 14.06 15.33
N GLY A 328 9.50 15.17 15.79
CA GLY A 328 10.89 15.52 15.51
C GLY A 328 11.79 15.01 16.64
N VAL A 329 12.87 14.31 16.29
CA VAL A 329 13.90 13.86 17.22
C VAL A 329 15.21 14.57 16.85
N ASN A 330 15.78 15.30 17.81
CA ASN A 330 17.05 15.99 17.63
C ASN A 330 18.17 15.11 18.17
N TYR A 331 19.16 14.80 17.34
CA TYR A 331 20.35 14.07 17.75
C TYR A 331 21.51 15.06 17.92
N ARG A 332 21.92 15.28 19.16
CA ARG A 332 23.10 16.05 19.54
C ARG A 332 24.06 15.13 20.28
N ALA A 333 25.33 15.11 19.85
CA ALA A 333 26.42 14.55 20.63
C ALA A 333 26.88 15.56 21.68
#